data_AF-A0A929NVJ6-F1
#
_entry.id   AF-A0A929NVJ6-F1
#
_cell.length_a   1.000
_cell.length_b   1.000
_cell.length_c   1.000
_cell.angle_alpha   90.00
_cell.angle_beta   90.00
_cell.angle_gamma   90.00
#
_symmetry.space_group_name_H-M   'P 1'
#
loop_
_entity.id
_entity.type
_entity.pdbx_description
1 polymer ?
#
loop_
_entity_poly.entity_id
_entity_poly.type
_entity_poly.pdbx_seq_one_letter_code
_entity_poly.pdbx_strand_id
1 'polypeptide(L)'
;MTKKFHFPIPIGIFLLTFFCSYAAHALPEQALVPGGIALLKLPGYKQDTKVYFNNKRIAVFPYKNTWIAMAGIGLSNKPGDYEFSIQQADGVKLNTRV
;
A
#
# COMPACT_ATOMS: atom_id res chain seq x y z
N MET A 1 26.87 -41.82 -39.35
CA MET A 1 27.26 -41.37 -38.00
C MET A 1 26.67 -40.00 -37.74
N THR A 2 25.50 -39.90 -37.09
CA THR A 2 24.96 -38.66 -36.51
C THR A 2 23.88 -39.01 -35.47
N LYS A 3 24.27 -39.26 -34.21
CA LYS A 3 23.29 -39.35 -33.11
C LYS A 3 22.83 -37.94 -32.76
N LYS A 4 21.60 -37.58 -33.12
CA LYS A 4 20.93 -36.36 -32.65
C LYS A 4 20.53 -36.57 -31.19
N PHE A 5 21.28 -35.96 -30.27
CA PHE A 5 20.93 -35.93 -28.85
C PHE A 5 19.78 -34.94 -28.67
N HIS A 6 18.55 -35.45 -28.51
CA HIS A 6 17.40 -34.65 -28.11
C HIS A 6 17.29 -34.79 -26.59
N PHE A 7 17.75 -33.77 -25.86
CA PHE A 7 17.69 -33.74 -24.40
C PHE A 7 16.26 -33.28 -24.01
N PRO A 8 15.39 -34.14 -23.44
CA PRO A 8 14.06 -33.70 -23.06
C PRO A 8 14.21 -32.78 -21.84
N ILE A 9 13.92 -31.49 -22.03
CA ILE A 9 13.83 -30.53 -20.93
C ILE A 9 12.74 -31.08 -19.99
N PRO A 10 13.06 -31.45 -18.74
CA PRO A 10 12.10 -32.11 -17.87
C PRO A 10 10.99 -31.13 -17.51
N ILE A 11 9.75 -31.50 -17.88
CA ILE A 11 8.51 -30.75 -17.62
C ILE A 11 8.39 -30.32 -16.14
N GLY A 12 8.98 -31.09 -15.22
CA GLY A 12 9.01 -30.77 -13.78
C GLY A 12 9.78 -29.48 -13.44
N ILE A 13 10.84 -29.14 -14.18
CA ILE A 13 11.61 -27.90 -13.97
C ILE A 13 10.84 -26.67 -14.47
N PHE A 14 10.04 -26.83 -15.53
CA PHE A 14 9.18 -25.75 -16.04
C PHE A 14 7.98 -25.47 -15.12
N LEU A 15 7.44 -26.50 -14.47
CA LEU A 15 6.34 -26.34 -13.50
C LEU A 15 6.79 -25.69 -12.19
N LEU A 16 8.03 -25.94 -11.74
CA LEU A 16 8.55 -25.39 -10.49
C LEU A 16 8.83 -23.88 -10.57
N THR A 17 9.25 -23.37 -11.74
CA THR A 17 9.52 -21.93 -11.91
C THR A 17 8.24 -21.11 -11.99
N PHE A 18 7.11 -21.69 -12.43
CA PHE A 18 5.83 -20.99 -12.54
C PHE A 18 5.21 -20.61 -11.18
N PHE A 19 5.48 -21.40 -10.13
CA PHE A 19 4.95 -21.12 -8.78
C PHE A 19 5.76 -20.07 -7.99
N CYS A 20 6.95 -19.69 -8.45
CA CYS A 20 7.86 -18.86 -7.68
C CYS A 20 7.65 -17.33 -7.87
N SER A 21 6.73 -16.91 -8.73
CA SER A 21 6.55 -15.49 -9.10
C SER A 21 5.52 -14.72 -8.27
N TYR A 22 5.36 -15.04 -6.97
CA TYR A 22 4.54 -14.22 -6.06
C TYR A 22 5.40 -13.18 -5.33
N ALA A 23 5.69 -12.07 -5.99
CA ALA A 23 6.30 -10.91 -5.35
C ALA A 23 5.24 -10.14 -4.55
N ALA A 24 5.09 -10.48 -3.27
CA ALA A 24 4.19 -9.79 -2.36
C ALA A 24 4.75 -8.39 -2.02
N HIS A 25 4.15 -7.34 -2.58
CA HIS A 25 4.47 -5.97 -2.21
C HIS A 25 3.78 -5.64 -0.87
N ALA A 26 4.56 -5.64 0.22
CA ALA A 26 4.06 -5.32 1.55
C ALA A 26 3.97 -3.80 1.74
N LEU A 27 2.90 -3.33 2.37
CA LEU A 27 2.90 -1.99 2.96
C LEU A 27 3.84 -1.96 4.16
N PRO A 28 4.43 -0.79 4.50
CA PRO A 28 5.05 -0.62 5.79
C PRO A 28 4.03 -0.89 6.90
N GLU A 29 4.51 -1.39 8.03
CA GLU A 29 3.68 -1.58 9.22
C GLU A 29 3.32 -0.22 9.83
N GLN A 30 2.12 -0.10 10.38
CA GLN A 30 1.70 1.12 11.07
C GLN A 30 2.47 1.27 12.38
N ALA A 31 3.06 2.45 12.60
CA ALA A 31 3.77 2.79 13.83
C ALA A 31 3.41 4.22 14.24
N LEU A 32 2.53 4.36 15.23
CA LEU A 32 1.98 5.64 15.69
C LEU A 32 2.91 6.38 16.66
N VAL A 33 4.16 6.54 16.25
CA VAL A 33 5.25 7.11 17.05
C VAL A 33 6.03 8.15 16.24
N PRO A 34 6.80 9.03 16.90
CA PRO A 34 7.68 9.97 16.21
C PRO A 34 8.65 9.23 15.27
N GLY A 35 8.70 9.62 14.00
CA GLY A 35 9.49 8.95 12.95
C GLY A 35 8.80 7.75 12.30
N GLY A 36 7.59 7.38 12.75
CA GLY A 36 6.80 6.28 12.22
C GLY A 36 5.89 6.66 11.04
N ILE A 37 4.97 5.76 10.72
CA ILE A 37 4.01 5.89 9.61
C ILE A 37 2.60 5.65 10.12
N ALA A 38 1.68 6.54 9.77
CA ALA A 38 0.25 6.39 9.99
C ALA A 38 -0.45 6.01 8.68
N LEU A 39 -1.28 4.97 8.73
CA LEU A 39 -2.03 4.45 7.58
C LEU A 39 -3.53 4.58 7.82
N LEU A 40 -4.21 5.31 6.95
CA LEU A 40 -5.67 5.44 6.99
C LEU A 40 -6.30 4.64 5.86
N LYS A 41 -7.18 3.69 6.20
CA LYS A 41 -8.04 3.01 5.22
C LYS A 41 -9.18 3.92 4.80
N LEU A 42 -9.50 3.91 3.51
CA LEU A 42 -10.58 4.71 2.92
C LEU A 42 -11.64 3.80 2.28
N PRO A 43 -12.45 3.09 3.09
CA PRO A 43 -13.61 2.36 2.57
C PRO A 43 -14.59 3.39 1.96
N GLY A 44 -14.89 3.26 0.67
CA GLY A 44 -15.72 4.24 -0.04
C GLY A 44 -14.94 5.41 -0.65
N TYR A 45 -13.66 5.22 -0.95
CA TYR A 45 -12.91 6.15 -1.80
C TYR A 45 -13.68 6.50 -3.08
N LYS A 46 -13.71 7.80 -3.40
CA LYS A 46 -14.21 8.34 -4.66
C LYS A 46 -13.05 8.96 -5.43
N GLN A 47 -13.12 8.94 -6.75
CA GLN A 47 -12.16 9.67 -7.58
C GLN A 47 -12.05 11.14 -7.10
N ASP A 48 -10.84 11.68 -7.14
CA ASP A 48 -10.50 13.03 -6.66
C ASP A 48 -10.63 13.26 -5.14
N THR A 49 -10.80 12.20 -4.33
CA THR A 49 -10.68 12.31 -2.86
C THR A 49 -9.30 12.83 -2.48
N LYS A 50 -9.26 13.88 -1.67
CA LYS A 50 -8.05 14.48 -1.09
C LYS A 50 -8.00 14.16 0.39
N VAL A 51 -6.85 13.67 0.86
CA VAL A 51 -6.63 13.43 2.28
C VAL A 51 -5.49 14.32 2.76
N TYR A 52 -5.65 14.85 3.96
CA TYR A 52 -4.70 15.75 4.61
C TYR A 52 -4.31 15.20 5.97
N PHE A 53 -3.03 15.38 6.32
CA PHE A 53 -2.46 15.09 7.63
C PHE A 53 -1.62 16.29 8.06
N ASN A 54 -1.86 16.83 9.27
CA ASN A 54 -1.24 18.08 9.73
C ASN A 54 -1.32 19.21 8.67
N ASN A 55 -2.52 19.40 8.09
CA ASN A 55 -2.81 20.38 7.04
C ASN A 55 -2.01 20.22 5.73
N LYS A 56 -1.28 19.10 5.55
CA LYS A 56 -0.55 18.78 4.32
C LYS A 56 -1.27 17.68 3.55
N ARG A 57 -1.40 17.85 2.23
CA ARG A 57 -1.97 16.80 1.37
C ARG A 57 -1.01 15.60 1.32
N ILE A 58 -1.54 14.41 1.51
CA ILE A 58 -0.76 13.16 1.52
C ILE A 58 -1.11 12.26 0.35
N ALA A 59 -0.26 11.25 0.13
CA ALA A 59 -0.45 10.26 -0.92
C ALA A 59 -1.66 9.38 -0.61
N VAL A 60 -2.50 9.15 -1.63
CA VAL A 60 -3.64 8.24 -1.60
C VAL A 60 -3.50 7.29 -2.78
N PHE A 61 -3.47 6.00 -2.52
CA PHE A 61 -3.19 5.00 -3.55
C PHE A 61 -3.94 3.69 -3.29
N PRO A 62 -4.20 2.89 -4.34
CA PRO A 62 -4.86 1.60 -4.18
C PRO A 62 -3.89 0.59 -3.55
N TYR A 63 -4.38 -0.19 -2.59
CA TYR A 63 -3.65 -1.30 -1.99
C TYR A 63 -4.60 -2.47 -1.68
N LYS A 64 -4.31 -3.63 -2.29
CA LYS A 64 -5.19 -4.80 -2.24
C LYS A 64 -6.62 -4.41 -2.67
N ASN A 65 -7.60 -4.55 -1.78
CA ASN A 65 -9.02 -4.31 -2.05
C ASN A 65 -9.52 -2.98 -1.45
N THR A 66 -8.63 -2.05 -1.11
CA THR A 66 -8.98 -0.76 -0.53
C THR A 66 -8.07 0.34 -1.03
N TRP A 67 -8.47 1.59 -0.80
CA TRP A 67 -7.59 2.75 -0.90
C TRP A 67 -6.99 3.06 0.46
N ILE A 68 -5.74 3.52 0.46
CA ILE A 68 -4.97 3.88 1.65
C ILE A 68 -4.46 5.30 1.48
N ALA A 69 -4.55 6.11 2.54
CA ALA A 69 -3.78 7.32 2.69
C ALA A 69 -2.61 7.07 3.65
N MET A 70 -1.40 7.51 3.28
CA MET A 70 -0.19 7.28 4.06
C MET A 70 0.44 8.61 4.48
N ALA A 71 0.73 8.74 5.77
CA ALA A 71 1.43 9.89 6.32
C ALA A 71 2.66 9.47 7.12
N GLY A 72 3.77 10.19 6.93
CA GLY A 72 4.91 10.11 7.85
C GLY A 72 4.66 10.96 9.09
N ILE A 73 4.99 10.42 10.26
CA ILE A 73 4.91 11.12 11.54
C ILE A 73 6.27 11.78 11.80
N GLY A 74 6.29 13.09 11.96
CA GLY A 74 7.52 13.82 12.24
C GLY A 74 8.15 13.44 13.59
N LEU A 75 9.48 13.52 13.69
CA LEU A 75 10.20 13.24 14.94
C LEU A 75 9.84 14.19 16.09
N SER A 76 9.32 15.38 15.78
CA SER A 76 8.87 16.38 16.77
C SER A 76 7.41 16.19 17.20
N ASN A 77 6.68 15.24 16.61
CA ASN A 77 5.30 14.97 17.00
C ASN A 77 5.25 14.27 18.36
N LYS A 78 4.10 14.37 19.05
CA LYS A 78 3.84 13.58 20.27
C LYS A 78 3.28 12.22 19.87
N PRO A 79 3.66 11.12 20.55
CA PRO A 79 2.95 9.84 20.43
C PRO A 79 1.46 10.00 20.77
N GLY A 80 0.59 9.24 20.10
CA GLY A 80 -0.84 9.24 20.35
C GLY A 80 -1.67 9.09 19.07
N ASP A 81 -2.91 9.56 19.14
CA ASP A 81 -3.85 9.51 18.01
C ASP A 81 -3.54 10.60 16.98
N TYR A 82 -3.63 10.23 15.70
CA TYR A 82 -3.28 11.10 14.58
C TYR A 82 -4.53 11.42 13.75
N GLU A 83 -4.83 12.71 13.58
CA GLU A 83 -6.02 13.14 12.86
C GLU A 83 -5.75 13.34 11.36
N PHE A 84 -6.67 12.83 10.55
CA PHE A 84 -6.72 12.97 9.10
C PHE A 84 -7.98 13.72 8.71
N SER A 85 -7.87 14.59 7.71
CA SER A 85 -9.02 15.25 7.09
C SER A 85 -9.22 14.73 5.67
N ILE A 86 -10.40 14.20 5.41
CA ILE A 86 -10.83 13.64 4.13
C ILE A 86 -11.76 14.64 3.46
N GLN A 87 -11.49 14.98 2.21
CA GLN A 87 -12.34 15.80 1.37
C GLN A 87 -12.69 14.99 0.12
N GLN A 88 -13.94 14.57 0.00
CA GLN A 88 -14.45 13.84 -1.15
C GLN A 88 -14.91 14.81 -2.26
N ALA A 89 -15.00 14.31 -3.49
CA ALA A 89 -15.36 15.12 -4.66
C ALA A 89 -16.80 15.66 -4.63
N ASP A 90 -17.70 14.99 -3.89
CA ASP A 90 -19.08 15.43 -3.67
C ASP A 90 -19.22 16.55 -2.62
N GLY A 91 -18.09 17.04 -2.09
CA GLY A 91 -18.05 18.09 -1.08
C GLY A 91 -18.11 17.59 0.37
N VAL A 92 -18.25 16.28 0.59
CA VAL A 92 -18.23 15.70 1.93
C VAL A 92 -16.85 15.88 2.56
N LYS A 93 -16.83 16.45 3.78
CA LYS A 93 -15.62 16.61 4.60
C LYS A 93 -15.77 15.84 5.90
N LEU A 94 -14.79 15.01 6.19
CA LEU A 94 -14.78 14.13 7.36
C LEU A 94 -13.41 14.19 8.02
N ASN A 95 -13.39 14.23 9.35
CA ASN A 95 -12.16 14.06 10.11
C ASN A 95 -12.20 12.70 10.82
N THR A 96 -11.07 12.01 10.83
CA THR A 96 -10.94 10.69 11.43
C THR A 96 -9.59 10.55 12.11
N ARG A 97 -9.49 9.65 13.09
CA ARG A 97 -8.26 9.38 13.84
C ARG A 97 -7.82 7.94 13.64
N VAL A 98 -6.50 7.75 13.65
CA VAL A 98 -5.84 6.44 13.66
C VAL A 98 -4.83 6.36 14.79
#